data_AF-A0A2A5NXN9-F1
#
_entry.id   AF-A0A2A5NXN9-F1
#
_cell.length_a   1.000
_cell.length_b   1.000
_cell.length_c   1.000
_cell.angle_alpha   90.00
_cell.angle_beta   90.00
_cell.angle_gamma   90.00
#
_symmetry.space_group_name_H-M   'P 1'
#
loop_
_entity.id
_entity.type
_entity.pdbx_description
1 polymer ?
#
loop_
_entity_poly.entity_id
_entity_poly.type
_entity_poly.pdbx_seq_one_letter_code
_entity_poly.pdbx_strand_id
1 'polypeptide(L)'
;MPELPPLGMEQLINVLYAIYYFIREVVSKLFEYTLFRGRPDLATLYGDALTILISLTAVYLLLELFAAARSGPVRAACERVALSALVAFAIFAALFCGLRALLGVDQPFMVVVGNSMYPTLKDGDLIVVRGVDPSTLAVGDIVVYRSPNDPRTMIVHRIVEVVSREPPAFRTKGDNRAKPDSWLVTGDMIVGQVVAVLPYLGIVPRILQPILRPPANYLAIGLVILAILAWEVFREAAQPEQVQTG
;
A
#
# COMPACT_ATOMS: atom_id res chain seq x y z
N MET A 1 0.95 30.09 -39.11
CA MET A 1 0.82 29.75 -37.68
C MET A 1 2.06 28.98 -37.30
N PRO A 2 2.76 29.27 -36.19
CA PRO A 2 3.87 28.44 -35.78
C PRO A 2 3.36 27.02 -35.53
N GLU A 3 3.92 26.04 -36.25
CA GLU A 3 3.64 24.63 -36.01
C GLU A 3 4.13 24.30 -34.60
N LEU A 4 3.23 23.79 -33.75
CA LEU A 4 3.63 23.29 -32.45
C LEU A 4 4.63 22.15 -32.66
N PRO A 5 5.77 22.14 -31.96
CA PRO A 5 6.71 21.04 -32.06
C PRO A 5 6.01 19.73 -31.68
N PRO A 6 6.31 18.61 -32.36
CA PRO A 6 5.72 17.32 -32.04
C PRO A 6 6.02 16.97 -30.57
N LEU A 7 5.01 16.47 -29.86
CA LEU A 7 5.14 16.15 -28.45
C LEU A 7 6.25 15.11 -28.25
N GLY A 8 7.29 15.48 -27.51
CA GLY A 8 8.34 14.53 -27.12
C GLY A 8 7.78 13.49 -26.14
N MET A 9 8.37 12.29 -26.12
CA MET A 9 7.97 11.23 -25.17
C MET A 9 7.98 11.70 -23.71
N GLU A 10 8.92 12.55 -23.33
CA GLU A 10 8.98 13.15 -21.99
C GLU A 10 7.78 14.05 -21.70
N GLN A 11 7.36 14.88 -22.66
CA GLN A 11 6.18 15.74 -22.51
C GLN A 11 4.91 14.91 -22.40
N LEU A 12 4.81 13.82 -23.18
CA LEU A 12 3.68 12.89 -23.10
C LEU A 12 3.61 12.22 -21.72
N ILE A 13 4.74 11.72 -21.22
CA ILE A 13 4.83 11.13 -19.88
C ILE A 13 4.42 12.15 -18.82
N ASN A 14 4.89 13.38 -18.90
CA ASN A 14 4.56 14.44 -17.95
C ASN A 14 3.06 14.80 -17.99
N VAL A 15 2.44 14.81 -19.17
CA VAL A 15 1.00 15.05 -19.32
C VAL A 15 0.19 13.89 -18.71
N LEU A 16 0.56 12.64 -18.99
CA LEU A 16 -0.11 11.46 -18.41
C LEU A 16 0.05 11.43 -16.88
N TYR A 17 1.23 11.78 -16.39
CA TYR A 17 1.51 11.92 -14.96
C TYR A 17 0.63 13.01 -14.34
N ALA A 18 0.55 14.18 -14.97
CA ALA A 18 -0.32 15.27 -14.50
C ALA A 18 -1.79 14.85 -14.45
N ILE A 19 -2.29 14.15 -15.47
CA ILE A 19 -3.66 13.63 -15.51
C ILE A 19 -3.90 12.61 -14.39
N TYR A 20 -2.98 11.66 -14.19
CA TYR A 20 -3.07 10.67 -13.11
C TYR A 20 -3.17 11.34 -11.74
N TYR A 21 -2.25 12.27 -11.44
CA TYR A 21 -2.24 12.97 -10.15
C TYR A 21 -3.48 13.85 -9.97
N PHE A 22 -3.96 14.48 -11.04
CA PHE A 22 -5.20 15.24 -11.00
C PHE A 22 -6.40 14.36 -10.66
N ILE A 23 -6.58 13.23 -11.35
CA ILE A 23 -7.69 12.29 -11.09
C ILE A 23 -7.59 11.74 -9.66
N ARG A 24 -6.40 11.31 -9.24
CA ARG A 24 -6.12 10.83 -7.88
C ARG A 24 -6.55 11.86 -6.82
N GLU A 25 -6.16 13.12 -7.01
CA GLU A 25 -6.47 14.21 -6.08
C GLU A 25 -7.98 14.48 -6.03
N VAL A 26 -8.64 14.52 -7.18
CA VAL A 26 -10.10 14.70 -7.28
C VAL A 26 -10.83 13.57 -6.57
N VAL A 27 -10.47 12.31 -6.82
CA VAL A 27 -11.07 11.14 -6.17
C VAL A 27 -10.83 11.17 -4.66
N SER A 28 -9.59 11.44 -4.23
CA SER A 28 -9.24 11.49 -2.80
C SER A 28 -10.04 12.57 -2.08
N LYS A 29 -10.14 13.78 -2.65
CA LYS A 29 -10.98 14.85 -2.07
C LYS A 29 -12.46 14.49 -2.08
N LEU A 30 -12.96 13.88 -3.15
CA LEU A 30 -14.36 13.43 -3.21
C LEU A 30 -14.64 12.45 -2.06
N PHE A 31 -13.75 11.48 -1.86
CA PHE A 31 -13.81 10.52 -0.75
C PHE A 31 -13.72 11.18 0.61
N GLU A 32 -12.86 12.17 0.79
CA GLU A 32 -12.76 12.96 2.02
C GLU A 32 -14.06 13.71 2.33
N TYR A 33 -14.69 14.35 1.33
CA TYR A 33 -15.90 15.14 1.55
C TYR A 33 -17.18 14.31 1.66
N THR A 34 -17.19 13.07 1.16
CA THR A 34 -18.37 12.20 1.11
C THR A 34 -18.26 11.03 2.09
N LEU A 35 -17.46 10.01 1.75
CA LEU A 35 -17.41 8.71 2.41
C LEU A 35 -16.57 8.70 3.70
N PHE A 36 -15.49 9.47 3.74
CA PHE A 36 -14.51 9.46 4.83
C PHE A 36 -14.34 10.85 5.46
N ARG A 37 -15.47 11.51 5.77
CA ARG A 37 -15.46 12.83 6.43
C ARG A 37 -14.63 12.83 7.69
N GLY A 38 -13.67 13.76 7.76
CA GLY A 38 -12.76 13.91 8.90
C GLY A 38 -11.65 12.84 8.97
N ARG A 39 -11.52 11.97 7.97
CA ARG A 39 -10.45 10.94 7.87
C ARG A 39 -9.69 11.06 6.54
N PRO A 40 -8.85 12.10 6.37
CA PRO A 40 -8.12 12.36 5.12
C PRO A 40 -7.10 11.25 4.77
N ASP A 41 -6.63 10.52 5.78
CA ASP A 41 -5.79 9.34 5.65
C ASP A 41 -6.50 8.18 4.94
N LEU A 42 -7.74 7.89 5.33
CA LEU A 42 -8.56 6.90 4.64
C LEU A 42 -8.91 7.35 3.23
N ALA A 43 -9.29 8.61 3.05
CA ALA A 43 -9.63 9.15 1.74
C ALA A 43 -8.48 9.03 0.73
N THR A 44 -7.25 9.33 1.16
CA THR A 44 -6.04 9.17 0.34
C THR A 44 -5.76 7.70 0.03
N LEU A 45 -5.84 6.81 1.04
CA LEU A 45 -5.60 5.37 0.85
C LEU A 45 -6.59 4.76 -0.15
N TYR A 46 -7.88 5.06 -0.02
CA TYR A 46 -8.91 4.57 -0.94
C TYR A 46 -8.86 5.25 -2.31
N GLY A 47 -8.43 6.51 -2.38
CA GLY A 47 -8.15 7.20 -3.64
C GLY A 47 -6.98 6.56 -4.40
N ASP A 48 -5.89 6.23 -3.71
CA ASP A 48 -4.74 5.50 -4.27
C ASP A 48 -5.18 4.12 -4.77
N ALA A 49 -5.92 3.36 -3.95
CA ALA A 49 -6.41 2.04 -4.32
C ALA A 49 -7.35 2.09 -5.54
N LEU A 50 -8.27 3.06 -5.59
CA LEU A 50 -9.19 3.22 -6.73
C LEU A 50 -8.43 3.61 -7.99
N THR A 51 -7.42 4.48 -7.90
CA THR A 51 -6.65 4.92 -9.07
C THR A 51 -5.78 3.78 -9.61
N ILE A 52 -5.23 2.93 -8.74
CA ILE A 52 -4.57 1.67 -9.13
C ILE A 52 -5.58 0.75 -9.82
N LEU A 53 -6.77 0.55 -9.25
CA LEU A 53 -7.80 -0.29 -9.84
C LEU A 53 -8.25 0.21 -11.22
N ILE A 54 -8.45 1.52 -11.38
CA ILE A 54 -8.77 2.16 -12.66
C ILE A 54 -7.64 1.92 -13.67
N SER A 55 -6.39 2.06 -13.24
CA SER A 55 -5.22 1.86 -14.11
C SER A 55 -5.08 0.40 -14.54
N LEU A 56 -5.25 -0.55 -13.62
CA LEU A 56 -5.28 -2.00 -13.92
C LEU A 56 -6.45 -2.34 -14.85
N THR A 57 -7.62 -1.73 -14.62
CA THR A 57 -8.80 -1.91 -15.49
C THR A 57 -8.56 -1.32 -16.87
N ALA A 58 -7.92 -0.15 -16.99
CA ALA A 58 -7.58 0.45 -18.27
C ALA A 58 -6.56 -0.40 -19.04
N VAL A 59 -5.54 -0.94 -18.37
CA VAL A 59 -4.60 -1.89 -18.97
C VAL A 59 -5.34 -3.15 -19.41
N TYR A 60 -6.23 -3.71 -18.59
CA TYR A 60 -7.07 -4.84 -18.99
C TYR A 60 -7.90 -4.53 -20.23
N LEU A 61 -8.59 -3.39 -20.26
CA LEU A 61 -9.42 -2.97 -21.40
C LEU A 61 -8.59 -2.73 -22.66
N LEU A 62 -7.36 -2.23 -22.53
CA LEU A 62 -6.44 -2.10 -23.66
C LEU A 62 -5.99 -3.47 -24.16
N LEU A 63 -5.66 -4.40 -23.25
CA LEU A 63 -5.34 -5.78 -23.63
C LEU A 63 -6.53 -6.46 -24.31
N GLU A 64 -7.75 -6.28 -23.81
CA GLU A 64 -8.99 -6.72 -24.46
C GLU A 64 -9.20 -6.05 -25.81
N LEU A 65 -8.89 -4.76 -25.96
CA LEU A 65 -8.99 -4.06 -27.24
C LEU A 65 -7.99 -4.63 -28.27
N PHE A 66 -6.76 -4.90 -27.85
CA PHE A 66 -5.74 -5.54 -28.68
C PHE A 66 -6.07 -7.00 -28.99
N ALA A 67 -6.68 -7.71 -28.03
CA ALA A 67 -7.17 -9.06 -28.20
C ALA A 67 -8.39 -9.12 -29.12
N ALA A 68 -9.29 -8.14 -29.05
CA ALA A 68 -10.45 -8.00 -29.94
C ALA A 68 -10.04 -7.67 -31.37
N ALA A 69 -8.88 -7.03 -31.56
CA ALA A 69 -8.27 -6.80 -32.88
C ALA A 69 -7.64 -8.07 -33.50
N ARG A 70 -7.65 -9.22 -32.80
CA ARG A 70 -7.18 -10.53 -33.29
C ARG A 70 -8.22 -11.64 -33.02
N SER A 71 -8.53 -12.46 -34.03
CA SER A 71 -9.41 -13.62 -33.83
C SER A 71 -8.61 -14.85 -33.34
N GLY A 72 -9.21 -15.66 -32.46
CA GLY A 72 -8.69 -16.97 -32.06
C GLY A 72 -8.27 -17.10 -30.58
N PRO A 73 -7.24 -17.91 -30.26
CA PRO A 73 -6.95 -18.34 -28.89
C PRO A 73 -6.36 -17.23 -27.98
N VAL A 74 -5.78 -16.18 -28.57
CA VAL A 74 -5.27 -14.98 -27.87
C VAL A 74 -6.36 -14.25 -27.08
N ARG A 75 -7.59 -14.16 -27.61
CA ARG A 75 -8.72 -13.54 -26.90
C ARG A 75 -9.12 -14.31 -25.64
N ALA A 76 -9.23 -15.64 -25.75
CA ALA A 76 -9.55 -16.48 -24.61
C ALA A 76 -8.43 -16.50 -23.55
N ALA A 77 -7.19 -16.26 -23.95
CA ALA A 77 -6.05 -16.06 -23.07
C ALA A 77 -6.18 -14.78 -22.24
N CYS A 78 -6.43 -13.63 -22.90
CA CYS A 78 -6.63 -12.35 -22.24
C CYS A 78 -7.78 -12.36 -21.22
N GLU A 79 -8.94 -12.91 -21.59
CA GLU A 79 -10.11 -13.00 -20.70
C GLU A 79 -9.78 -13.80 -19.41
N ARG A 80 -9.04 -14.91 -19.52
CA ARG A 80 -8.63 -15.74 -18.37
C ARG A 80 -7.62 -15.04 -17.48
N VAL A 81 -6.61 -14.38 -18.07
CA VAL A 81 -5.59 -13.65 -17.32
C VAL A 81 -6.23 -12.53 -16.50
N ALA A 82 -7.17 -11.82 -17.10
CA ALA A 82 -7.87 -10.74 -16.45
C ALA A 82 -8.80 -11.18 -15.33
N LEU A 83 -9.60 -12.23 -15.56
CA LEU A 83 -10.43 -12.82 -14.52
C LEU A 83 -9.57 -13.29 -13.34
N SER A 84 -8.44 -13.93 -13.63
CA SER A 84 -7.50 -14.39 -12.59
C SER A 84 -6.91 -13.21 -11.79
N ALA A 85 -6.53 -12.12 -12.47
CA ALA A 85 -6.03 -10.91 -11.83
C ALA A 85 -7.10 -10.25 -10.95
N LEU A 86 -8.35 -10.16 -11.43
CA LEU A 86 -9.48 -9.61 -10.68
C LEU A 86 -9.78 -10.43 -9.43
N VAL A 87 -9.82 -11.77 -9.55
CA VAL A 87 -10.03 -12.68 -8.42
C VAL A 87 -8.90 -12.57 -7.41
N ALA A 88 -7.64 -12.55 -7.86
CA ALA A 88 -6.49 -12.37 -6.98
C ALA A 88 -6.55 -11.03 -6.22
N PHE A 89 -6.91 -9.95 -6.90
CA PHE A 89 -7.11 -8.64 -6.29
C PHE A 89 -8.24 -8.65 -5.26
N ALA A 90 -9.38 -9.25 -5.58
CA ALA A 90 -10.52 -9.36 -4.67
C ALA A 90 -10.17 -10.16 -3.41
N ILE A 91 -9.45 -11.28 -3.54
CA ILE A 91 -8.95 -12.07 -2.42
C ILE A 91 -8.00 -11.24 -1.55
N PHE A 92 -7.02 -10.57 -2.18
CA PHE A 92 -6.07 -9.72 -1.47
C PHE A 92 -6.80 -8.60 -0.68
N ALA A 93 -7.74 -7.91 -1.32
CA ALA A 93 -8.53 -6.85 -0.69
C ALA A 93 -9.37 -7.39 0.49
N ALA A 94 -10.02 -8.55 0.33
CA ALA A 94 -10.79 -9.19 1.39
C ALA A 94 -9.91 -9.59 2.58
N LEU A 95 -8.73 -10.19 2.32
CA LEU A 95 -7.76 -10.54 3.37
C LEU A 95 -7.25 -9.30 4.10
N PHE A 96 -6.93 -8.23 3.37
CA PHE A 96 -6.45 -6.98 3.96
C PHE A 96 -7.52 -6.29 4.82
N CYS A 97 -8.76 -6.22 4.33
CA CYS A 97 -9.89 -5.70 5.10
C CYS A 97 -10.18 -6.55 6.34
N GLY A 98 -10.19 -7.88 6.20
CA GLY A 98 -10.37 -8.81 7.31
C GLY A 98 -9.28 -8.65 8.38
N LEU A 99 -8.02 -8.46 7.95
CA LEU A 99 -6.91 -8.25 8.86
C LEU A 99 -7.02 -6.92 9.63
N ARG A 100 -7.43 -5.83 8.97
CA ARG A 100 -7.70 -4.54 9.63
C ARG A 100 -8.81 -4.65 10.67
N ALA A 101 -9.89 -5.35 10.33
CA ALA A 101 -10.99 -5.60 11.26
C ALA A 101 -10.53 -6.45 12.46
N LEU A 102 -9.74 -7.50 12.21
CA LEU A 102 -9.22 -8.39 13.25
C LEU A 102 -8.25 -7.68 14.20
N LEU A 103 -7.37 -6.83 13.67
CA LEU A 103 -6.38 -6.10 14.47
C LEU A 103 -6.92 -4.78 15.01
N GLY A 104 -8.12 -4.35 14.63
CA GLY A 104 -8.76 -3.14 15.14
C GLY A 104 -8.00 -1.83 14.83
N VAL A 105 -7.16 -1.82 13.79
CA VAL A 105 -6.34 -0.67 13.42
C VAL A 105 -6.28 -0.49 11.90
N ASP A 106 -6.22 0.76 11.46
CA ASP A 106 -6.19 1.10 10.03
C ASP A 106 -4.90 0.66 9.34
N GLN A 107 -3.77 0.75 10.06
CA GLN A 107 -2.44 0.40 9.56
C GLN A 107 -1.80 -0.68 10.47
N PRO A 108 -2.12 -1.97 10.25
CA PRO A 108 -1.63 -3.05 11.09
C PRO A 108 -0.15 -3.37 10.90
N PHE A 109 0.47 -2.89 9.82
CA PHE A 109 1.88 -3.10 9.54
C PHE A 109 2.60 -1.77 9.39
N MET A 110 3.71 -1.61 10.10
CA MET A 110 4.55 -0.41 10.02
C MET A 110 6.01 -0.80 9.99
N VAL A 111 6.83 0.01 9.30
CA VAL A 111 8.29 -0.17 9.28
C VAL A 111 8.91 0.76 10.31
N VAL A 112 9.73 0.21 11.19
CA VAL A 112 10.47 0.99 12.18
C VAL A 112 11.55 1.81 11.48
N VAL A 113 11.61 3.10 11.81
CA VAL A 113 12.59 4.04 11.26
C VAL A 113 13.43 4.62 12.40
N GLY A 114 14.74 4.52 12.27
CA GLY A 114 15.71 5.03 13.23
C GLY A 114 16.02 4.06 14.38
N ASN A 115 16.71 4.58 15.40
CA ASN A 115 17.36 3.77 16.43
C ASN A 115 16.86 4.05 17.86
N SER A 116 15.73 4.75 18.04
CA SER A 116 15.25 5.13 19.38
C SER A 116 14.84 3.93 20.22
N MET A 117 14.43 2.83 19.59
CA MET A 117 14.00 1.59 20.25
C MET A 117 15.04 0.47 20.22
N TYR A 118 16.27 0.76 19.77
CA TYR A 118 17.36 -0.24 19.77
C TYR A 118 17.72 -0.67 21.21
N PRO A 119 18.01 -1.97 21.48
CA PRO A 119 18.06 -3.10 20.55
C PRO A 119 16.71 -3.81 20.32
N THR A 120 15.65 -3.41 21.04
CA THR A 120 14.34 -4.06 21.02
C THR A 120 13.70 -4.02 19.63
N LEU A 121 13.68 -2.85 19.00
CA LEU A 121 13.27 -2.67 17.60
C LEU A 121 14.42 -2.04 16.83
N LYS A 122 14.74 -2.62 15.67
CA LYS A 122 15.83 -2.15 14.80
C LYS A 122 15.26 -1.37 13.62
N ASP A 123 16.07 -0.47 13.06
CA ASP A 123 15.74 0.20 11.80
C ASP A 123 15.45 -0.84 10.71
N GLY A 124 14.31 -0.71 10.05
CA GLY A 124 13.87 -1.66 9.03
C GLY A 124 13.17 -2.92 9.55
N ASP A 125 12.85 -3.04 10.84
CA ASP A 125 11.95 -4.08 11.31
C ASP A 125 10.50 -3.78 10.87
N LEU A 126 9.76 -4.83 10.50
CA LEU A 126 8.33 -4.74 10.25
C LEU A 126 7.58 -5.09 11.55
N ILE A 127 6.84 -4.14 12.10
CA ILE A 127 6.04 -4.34 13.32
C ILE A 127 4.58 -4.57 12.97
N VAL A 128 3.94 -5.44 13.75
CA VAL A 128 2.48 -5.66 13.72
C VAL A 128 1.86 -4.88 14.86
N VAL A 129 0.93 -4.00 14.51
CA VAL A 129 0.21 -3.12 15.44
C VAL A 129 -1.22 -3.62 15.59
N ARG A 130 -1.72 -3.60 16.82
CA ARG A 130 -3.10 -3.91 17.15
C ARG A 130 -3.74 -2.70 17.84
N GLY A 131 -4.93 -2.31 17.41
CA GLY A 131 -5.76 -1.35 18.12
C GLY A 131 -6.18 -1.93 19.46
N VAL A 132 -6.02 -1.13 20.52
CA VAL A 132 -6.34 -1.53 21.89
C VAL A 132 -7.04 -0.37 22.59
N ASP A 133 -7.88 -0.67 23.57
CA ASP A 133 -8.39 0.34 24.48
C ASP A 133 -7.21 0.92 25.30
N PRO A 134 -6.92 2.23 25.22
CA PRO A 134 -5.82 2.82 25.95
C PRO A 134 -5.90 2.58 27.46
N SER A 135 -7.09 2.45 28.04
CA SER A 135 -7.26 2.19 29.49
C SER A 135 -6.64 0.88 29.95
N THR A 136 -6.45 -0.08 29.03
CA THR A 136 -5.89 -1.42 29.29
C THR A 136 -4.36 -1.47 29.20
N LEU A 137 -3.73 -0.43 28.66
CA LEU A 137 -2.28 -0.34 28.53
C LEU A 137 -1.58 -0.30 29.89
N ALA A 138 -0.38 -0.84 29.92
CA ALA A 138 0.45 -0.96 31.12
C ALA A 138 1.90 -0.52 30.87
N VAL A 139 2.63 -0.31 31.96
CA VAL A 139 4.08 -0.10 31.93
C VAL A 139 4.74 -1.32 31.28
N GLY A 140 5.62 -1.06 30.32
CA GLY A 140 6.30 -2.09 29.54
C GLY A 140 5.75 -2.27 28.12
N ASP A 141 4.51 -1.83 27.85
CA ASP A 141 3.94 -1.93 26.52
C ASP A 141 4.65 -1.03 25.52
N ILE A 142 4.86 -1.54 24.31
CA ILE A 142 5.38 -0.75 23.18
C ILE A 142 4.18 -0.28 22.38
N VAL A 143 4.05 1.04 22.23
CA VAL A 143 2.90 1.66 21.58
C VAL A 143 3.34 2.53 20.43
N VAL A 144 2.51 2.55 19.39
CA VAL A 144 2.58 3.53 18.31
C VAL A 144 1.59 4.64 18.61
N TYR A 145 2.06 5.88 18.56
CA TYR A 145 1.22 7.06 18.79
C TYR A 145 1.57 8.20 17.84
N ARG A 146 0.62 9.11 17.64
CA ARG A 146 0.80 10.32 16.82
C ARG A 146 1.63 11.35 17.57
N SER A 147 2.64 11.91 16.91
CA SER A 147 3.45 12.97 17.50
C SER A 147 2.59 14.20 17.84
N PRO A 148 2.73 14.79 19.04
CA PRO A 148 2.00 16.01 19.38
C PRO A 148 2.45 17.22 18.54
N ASN A 149 3.64 17.16 17.92
CA ASN A 149 4.16 18.24 17.07
C ASN A 149 3.70 18.13 15.60
N ASP A 150 3.51 16.91 15.09
CA ASP A 150 2.96 16.65 13.76
C ASP A 150 2.14 15.35 13.78
N PRO A 151 0.79 15.42 13.76
CA PRO A 151 -0.08 14.24 13.81
C PRO A 151 0.10 13.25 12.66
N ARG A 152 0.80 13.63 11.59
CA ARG A 152 1.17 12.75 10.47
C ARG A 152 2.40 11.90 10.77
N THR A 153 3.19 12.31 11.77
CA THR A 153 4.37 11.56 12.21
C THR A 153 3.98 10.58 13.31
N MET A 154 4.24 9.30 13.08
CA MET A 154 4.06 8.24 14.07
C MET A 154 5.35 8.00 14.84
N ILE A 155 5.25 7.81 16.15
CA ILE A 155 6.36 7.48 17.04
C ILE A 155 6.05 6.14 17.72
N VAL A 156 7.05 5.27 17.80
CA VAL A 156 6.97 3.99 18.51
C VAL A 156 7.90 4.01 19.71
N HIS A 157 7.35 3.97 20.93
CA HIS A 157 8.13 3.96 22.18
C HIS A 157 7.47 3.08 23.23
N ARG A 158 8.21 2.79 24.31
CA ARG A 158 7.72 1.99 25.45
C ARG A 158 7.08 2.88 26.50
N ILE A 159 5.95 2.45 27.05
CA ILE A 159 5.33 3.07 28.23
C ILE A 159 6.23 2.78 29.44
N VAL A 160 6.70 3.83 30.09
CA VAL A 160 7.49 3.76 31.32
C VAL A 160 6.69 4.17 32.55
N GLU A 161 5.55 4.84 32.37
CA GLU A 161 4.67 5.30 33.44
C GLU A 161 3.23 5.42 32.93
N VAL A 162 2.26 4.96 33.74
CA VAL A 162 0.84 5.26 33.56
C VAL A 162 0.51 6.43 34.48
N VAL A 163 0.35 7.62 33.91
CA VAL A 163 0.15 8.88 34.65
C VAL A 163 -1.30 9.03 35.08
N SER A 164 -2.24 8.60 34.24
CA SER A 164 -3.67 8.58 34.54
C SER A 164 -4.34 7.46 33.77
N ARG A 165 -5.42 6.88 34.33
CA ARG A 165 -6.31 5.93 33.64
C ARG A 165 -7.59 6.59 33.11
N GLU A 166 -8.01 7.71 33.71
CA GLU A 166 -9.23 8.41 33.36
C GLU A 166 -9.02 9.93 33.44
N PRO A 167 -8.79 10.63 32.30
CA PRO A 167 -8.52 10.07 30.97
C PRO A 167 -7.15 9.36 30.90
N PRO A 168 -6.96 8.36 30.03
CA PRO A 168 -5.68 7.67 29.87
C PRO A 168 -4.55 8.62 29.46
N ALA A 169 -3.45 8.59 30.20
CA ALA A 169 -2.23 9.35 29.91
C ALA A 169 -0.97 8.57 30.31
N PHE A 170 0.04 8.61 29.44
CA PHE A 170 1.25 7.80 29.57
C PHE A 170 2.49 8.64 29.42
N ARG A 171 3.55 8.24 30.13
CA ARG A 171 4.91 8.67 29.81
C ARG A 171 5.57 7.58 28.99
N THR A 172 6.08 7.95 27.82
CA THR A 172 6.79 7.04 26.92
C THR A 172 8.27 7.34 26.89
N LYS A 173 9.06 6.35 26.46
CA LYS A 173 10.50 6.46 26.30
C LYS A 173 10.97 5.49 25.23
N GLY A 174 11.85 5.95 24.35
CA GLY A 174 12.63 5.06 23.49
C GLY A 174 13.62 4.22 24.30
N ASP A 175 13.69 2.92 24.07
CA ASP A 175 14.59 2.01 24.81
C ASP A 175 16.07 2.45 24.74
N ASN A 176 16.47 3.11 23.64
CA ASN A 176 17.81 3.66 23.41
C ASN A 176 17.97 5.14 23.80
N ARG A 177 16.99 5.75 24.49
CA ARG A 177 17.07 7.14 24.97
C ARG A 177 17.49 7.18 26.43
N ALA A 178 18.19 8.24 26.83
CA ALA A 178 18.56 8.43 28.24
C ALA A 178 17.39 8.93 29.09
N LYS A 179 16.54 9.80 28.52
CA LYS A 179 15.41 10.43 29.20
C LYS A 179 14.08 10.02 28.56
N PRO A 180 12.98 10.00 29.33
CA PRO A 180 11.63 9.90 28.77
C PRO A 180 11.32 11.05 27.80
N ASP A 181 10.29 10.84 26.99
CA ASP A 181 9.78 11.88 26.09
C ASP A 181 9.30 13.09 26.91
N SER A 182 9.47 14.29 26.34
CA SER A 182 9.17 15.55 27.04
C SER A 182 7.68 15.88 27.10
N TRP A 183 6.82 15.05 26.50
CA TRP A 183 5.38 15.19 26.46
C TRP A 183 4.70 13.96 27.08
N LEU A 184 3.43 14.11 27.43
CA LEU A 184 2.56 12.99 27.77
C LEU A 184 1.83 12.51 26.52
N VAL A 185 1.61 11.20 26.44
CA VAL A 185 0.82 10.58 25.37
C VAL A 185 -0.56 10.29 25.93
N THR A 186 -1.57 10.99 25.44
CA THR A 186 -2.97 10.77 25.82
C THR A 186 -3.58 9.62 25.02
N GLY A 187 -4.66 9.02 25.53
CA GLY A 187 -5.29 7.86 24.89
C GLY A 187 -5.73 8.08 23.43
N ASP A 188 -6.13 9.29 23.07
CA ASP A 188 -6.51 9.68 21.69
C ASP A 188 -5.33 9.76 20.72
N MET A 189 -4.10 9.90 21.24
CA MET A 189 -2.88 9.87 20.44
C MET A 189 -2.45 8.44 20.11
N ILE A 190 -2.91 7.44 20.87
CA ILE A 190 -2.54 6.03 20.69
C ILE A 190 -3.18 5.50 19.41
N VAL A 191 -2.34 4.96 18.53
CA VAL A 191 -2.76 4.23 17.33
C VAL A 191 -2.95 2.75 17.63
N GLY A 192 -2.05 2.18 18.45
CA GLY A 192 -2.13 0.80 18.87
C GLY A 192 -0.88 0.30 19.58
N GLN A 193 -0.93 -0.95 20.03
CA GLN A 193 0.15 -1.67 20.69
C GLN A 193 0.90 -2.54 19.67
N VAL A 194 2.22 -2.60 19.79
CA VAL A 194 3.05 -3.52 19.01
C VAL A 194 2.92 -4.93 19.60
N VAL A 195 2.41 -5.87 18.80
CA VAL A 195 2.13 -7.25 19.23
C VAL A 195 3.07 -8.28 18.60
N ALA A 196 3.76 -7.93 17.51
CA ALA A 196 4.77 -8.78 16.90
C ALA A 196 5.83 -7.95 16.15
N VAL A 197 7.02 -8.52 16.00
CA VAL A 197 8.14 -7.95 15.26
C VAL A 197 8.63 -8.99 14.26
N LEU A 198 8.68 -8.63 12.99
CA LEU A 198 9.25 -9.44 11.92
C LEU A 198 10.57 -8.80 11.49
N PRO A 199 11.71 -9.33 11.97
CA PRO A 199 13.00 -8.71 11.74
C PRO A 199 13.36 -8.75 10.24
N TYR A 200 14.06 -7.72 9.77
CA TYR A 200 14.55 -7.57 8.39
C TYR A 200 13.48 -7.48 7.29
N LEU A 201 12.19 -7.69 7.57
CA LEU A 201 11.14 -7.61 6.56
C LEU A 201 10.79 -6.18 6.14
N GLY A 202 11.10 -5.16 6.95
CA GLY A 202 10.95 -3.76 6.53
C GLY A 202 12.02 -3.30 5.53
N ILE A 203 13.08 -4.09 5.31
CA ILE A 203 14.03 -3.88 4.21
C ILE A 203 13.38 -4.23 2.86
N VAL A 204 12.43 -5.16 2.82
CA VAL A 204 11.74 -5.58 1.59
C VAL A 204 11.03 -4.39 0.93
N PRO A 205 10.19 -3.59 1.62
CA PRO A 205 9.69 -2.33 1.09
C PRO A 205 10.78 -1.38 0.60
N ARG A 206 11.94 -1.27 1.27
CA ARG A 206 13.03 -0.38 0.83
C ARG A 206 13.68 -0.83 -0.48
N ILE A 207 13.83 -2.14 -0.68
CA ILE A 207 14.37 -2.72 -1.93
C ILE A 207 13.35 -2.67 -3.06
N LEU A 208 12.07 -2.92 -2.75
CA LEU A 208 11.01 -2.91 -3.76
C LEU A 208 10.54 -1.50 -4.11
N GLN A 209 10.64 -0.52 -3.21
CA GLN A 209 10.12 0.82 -3.43
C GLN A 209 10.66 1.50 -4.70
N PRO A 210 11.95 1.40 -5.07
CA PRO A 210 12.44 1.89 -6.36
C PRO A 210 11.78 1.22 -7.56
N ILE A 211 11.49 -0.09 -7.47
CA ILE A 211 10.86 -0.88 -8.53
C ILE A 211 9.35 -0.60 -8.62
N LEU A 212 8.70 -0.35 -7.48
CA LEU A 212 7.27 -0.09 -7.38
C LEU A 212 6.89 1.38 -7.63
N ARG A 213 7.86 2.30 -7.69
CA ARG A 213 7.62 3.71 -8.02
C ARG A 213 7.67 3.96 -9.53
N PRO A 214 6.82 4.86 -10.06
CA PRO A 214 6.97 5.37 -11.41
C PRO A 214 8.37 6.01 -11.65
N PRO A 215 9.01 5.77 -12.81
CA PRO A 215 8.53 4.99 -13.95
C PRO A 215 8.89 3.48 -13.93
N ALA A 216 9.68 3.02 -12.95
CA ALA A 216 10.19 1.65 -12.91
C ALA A 216 9.07 0.60 -12.79
N ASN A 217 7.96 0.94 -12.13
CA ASN A 217 6.79 0.08 -12.03
C ASN A 217 6.18 -0.24 -13.40
N TYR A 218 6.16 0.71 -14.34
CA TYR A 218 5.63 0.51 -15.69
C TYR A 218 6.49 -0.47 -16.47
N LEU A 219 7.81 -0.41 -16.31
CA LEU A 219 8.74 -1.37 -16.93
C LEU A 219 8.54 -2.77 -16.37
N ALA A 220 8.38 -2.89 -15.04
CA ALA A 220 8.12 -4.17 -14.39
C ALA A 220 6.79 -4.79 -14.84
N ILE A 221 5.71 -4.00 -14.88
CA ILE A 221 4.39 -4.43 -15.37
C ILE A 221 4.49 -4.84 -16.85
N GLY A 222 5.15 -4.04 -17.69
CA GLY A 222 5.35 -4.36 -19.10
C GLY A 222 6.11 -5.67 -19.31
N LEU A 223 7.16 -5.92 -18.53
CA LEU A 223 7.96 -7.15 -18.61
C LEU A 223 7.16 -8.38 -18.16
N VAL A 224 6.33 -8.26 -17.12
CA VAL A 224 5.40 -9.34 -16.69
C VAL A 224 4.37 -9.63 -17.79
N ILE A 225 3.79 -8.61 -18.41
CA ILE A 225 2.84 -8.79 -19.52
C ILE A 225 3.53 -9.49 -20.70
N LEU A 226 4.73 -9.04 -21.10
CA LEU A 226 5.50 -9.67 -22.17
C LEU A 226 5.83 -11.13 -21.86
N ALA A 227 6.17 -11.44 -20.60
CA ALA A 227 6.45 -12.81 -20.18
C ALA A 227 5.19 -13.70 -20.25
N ILE A 228 4.02 -13.19 -19.85
CA ILE A 228 2.74 -13.90 -19.96
C ILE A 228 2.41 -14.15 -21.44
N LEU A 229 2.50 -13.12 -22.29
CA LEU A 229 2.25 -13.26 -23.72
C LEU A 229 3.20 -14.25 -24.38
N ALA A 230 4.50 -14.17 -24.06
CA ALA A 230 5.48 -15.13 -24.55
C ALA A 230 5.14 -16.56 -24.10
N TRP A 231 4.81 -16.75 -22.82
CA TRP A 231 4.42 -18.05 -22.28
C TRP A 231 3.21 -18.64 -23.01
N GLU A 232 2.19 -17.83 -23.31
CA GLU A 232 0.99 -18.30 -24.02
C GLU A 232 1.30 -18.67 -25.48
N VAL A 233 2.09 -17.87 -26.18
CA VAL A 233 2.54 -18.18 -27.55
C VAL A 233 3.35 -19.49 -27.58
N PHE A 234 4.28 -19.68 -26.63
CA PHE A 234 5.04 -20.92 -26.52
C PHE A 234 4.16 -22.12 -26.14
N ARG A 235 3.14 -21.92 -25.30
CA ARG A 235 2.20 -22.98 -24.91
C ARG A 235 1.37 -23.45 -26.09
N GLU A 236 0.91 -22.54 -26.94
CA GLU A 236 0.16 -22.89 -28.17
C GLU A 236 1.06 -23.58 -29.20
N ALA A 237 2.29 -23.10 -29.40
CA ALA A 237 3.26 -23.76 -30.27
C ALA A 237 3.65 -25.17 -29.78
N ALA A 238 3.53 -25.44 -28.47
CA ALA A 238 3.79 -26.74 -27.87
C ALA A 238 2.59 -27.69 -27.87
N GLN A 239 1.40 -27.27 -28.34
CA GLN A 239 0.26 -28.16 -28.56
C GLN A 239 0.24 -28.62 -30.03
N PRO A 240 0.74 -29.83 -30.36
CA PRO A 240 0.65 -30.34 -31.73
C PRO A 240 -0.82 -30.57 -32.11
N GLU A 241 -1.16 -30.24 -33.36
CA GLU A 241 -2.47 -30.45 -34.00
C GLU A 241 -3.12 -31.79 -33.59
N GLN A 242 -4.05 -31.74 -32.64
CA GLN A 242 -4.94 -32.85 -32.29
C GLN A 242 -6.41 -32.45 -32.49
N VAL A 243 -6.68 -31.47 -33.35
CA VAL A 243 -8.04 -31.00 -33.68
C VAL A 243 -8.24 -30.92 -35.19
N GLN A 244 -7.86 -31.97 -35.91
CA GLN A 244 -8.37 -32.28 -37.25
C GLN A 244 -8.44 -33.81 -37.44
N THR A 245 -9.24 -34.50 -36.64
CA THR A 245 -9.83 -35.81 -36.96
C THR A 245 -10.81 -36.20 -35.86
N GLY A 246 -12.10 -36.23 -36.19
CA GLY A 246 -13.20 -36.60 -35.29
C GLY A 246 -14.51 -36.03 -35.77
#